data_AF-A0A4S8RDN2-F1
#
_entry.id   AF-A0A4S8RDN2-F1
#
_cell.length_a   1.000
_cell.length_b   1.000
_cell.length_c   1.000
_cell.angle_alpha   90.00
_cell.angle_beta   90.00
_cell.angle_gamma   90.00
#
_symmetry.space_group_name_H-M   'P 1'
#
loop_
_entity.id
_entity.type
_entity.pdbx_description
1 polymer ?
#
loop_
_entity_poly.entity_id
_entity_poly.type
_entity_poly.pdbx_seq_one_letter_code
_entity_poly.pdbx_strand_id
1 'polypeptide(L)'
;MASSSRWLGTVTLFITCFSNFLHVVEAQNETEKLPTFGDSVPILGAMERTDQDFQDGLALDLFSPKNRTLVVKQNTSPLGAQFVTGTTGEQFVALSNYSYIIRMNETANDLIAKIEIPYDPVMLTMIGVQESNTYVATLAPDKMSWVINESTRNVHRSENNTRIIKMTSLDGEYLLVGRKTVDTSNIFVQYGQGATRTVNVTGGPGIQEAEFVDGLRFSVQANNALKMNVDLKQGIDPANLPGGTQSLNSYMWVVNTTSEPGTNVEAQILVPFNRNMLVALKPDGSSPSTMLTIAKREANATDQQFVPINRDMQFVRELPEDRIQLPALTQLDGQYIILITEPNAYARRDIYS
;
A
#
# COMPACT_ATOMS: atom_id res chain seq x y z
N MET A 1 55.20 71.33 8.91
CA MET A 1 54.78 70.24 9.82
C MET A 1 53.94 69.27 8.99
N ALA A 2 54.30 67.98 9.06
CA ALA A 2 53.57 66.75 8.70
C ALA A 2 52.37 66.85 7.73
N SER A 3 52.16 66.00 6.73
CA SER A 3 52.80 64.76 6.29
C SER A 3 52.13 64.37 4.95
N SER A 4 52.93 63.73 4.09
CA SER A 4 52.61 62.72 3.05
C SER A 4 51.15 62.23 2.91
N SER A 5 50.63 61.83 1.75
CA SER A 5 51.10 61.60 0.38
C SER A 5 49.86 61.12 -0.39
N ARG A 6 49.52 61.67 -1.56
CA ARG A 6 49.71 61.06 -2.90
C ARG A 6 49.23 59.60 -3.04
N TRP A 7 48.52 59.14 -4.09
CA TRP A 7 48.22 59.63 -5.42
C TRP A 7 47.12 58.75 -6.06
N LEU A 8 46.60 59.25 -7.18
CA LEU A 8 45.84 58.61 -8.26
C LEU A 8 46.09 57.11 -8.50
N GLY A 9 45.03 56.42 -8.94
CA GLY A 9 45.14 55.56 -10.12
C GLY A 9 44.44 54.22 -10.05
N THR A 10 43.76 53.93 -11.16
CA THR A 10 43.47 52.57 -11.70
C THR A 10 42.26 51.84 -11.14
N VAL A 11 41.12 52.00 -11.83
CA VAL A 11 40.01 51.05 -11.82
C VAL A 11 40.46 49.83 -12.64
N THR A 12 40.85 48.77 -11.95
CA THR A 12 41.16 47.48 -12.55
C THR A 12 39.86 46.71 -12.78
N LEU A 13 39.47 46.58 -14.05
CA LEU A 13 38.40 45.70 -14.50
C LEU A 13 38.90 44.24 -14.40
N PHE A 14 38.51 43.52 -13.35
CA PHE A 14 38.75 42.08 -13.25
C PHE A 14 37.67 41.33 -14.05
N ILE A 15 38.08 40.76 -15.18
CA ILE A 15 37.35 39.73 -15.90
C ILE A 15 37.55 38.42 -15.12
N THR A 16 36.50 37.96 -14.43
CA THR A 16 36.42 36.56 -13.96
C THR A 16 35.35 35.84 -14.76
N CYS A 17 35.81 34.99 -15.69
CA CYS A 17 35.01 33.96 -16.33
C CYS A 17 34.50 32.98 -15.26
N PHE A 18 33.21 33.08 -14.92
CA PHE A 18 32.47 31.99 -14.30
C PHE A 18 31.51 31.41 -15.34
N SER A 19 32.06 30.55 -16.19
CA SER A 19 31.34 29.44 -16.78
C SER A 19 31.14 28.40 -15.67
N ASN A 20 29.89 28.10 -15.27
CA ASN A 20 29.48 26.78 -14.80
C ASN A 20 27.95 26.73 -14.62
N PHE A 21 27.34 25.95 -15.52
CA PHE A 21 26.16 25.12 -15.34
C PHE A 21 24.90 25.75 -14.71
N LEU A 22 24.13 26.43 -15.57
CA LEU A 22 22.68 26.35 -15.48
C LEU A 22 22.29 24.89 -15.76
N HIS A 23 22.03 24.11 -14.71
CA HIS A 23 21.20 22.91 -14.85
C HIS A 23 19.79 23.38 -15.19
N VAL A 24 19.54 23.58 -16.48
CA VAL A 24 18.19 23.50 -17.03
C VAL A 24 17.73 22.08 -16.72
N VAL A 25 16.81 21.95 -15.76
CA VAL A 25 15.99 20.76 -15.63
C VAL A 25 15.13 20.75 -16.89
N GLU A 26 15.59 20.04 -17.91
CA GLU A 26 14.71 19.62 -19.00
C GLU A 26 13.64 18.76 -18.35
N ALA A 27 12.43 19.29 -18.27
CA ALA A 27 11.25 18.47 -18.11
C ALA A 27 11.25 17.51 -19.30
N GLN A 28 11.60 16.25 -19.05
CA GLN A 28 11.39 15.15 -19.99
C GLN A 28 9.88 14.99 -20.16
N ASN A 29 9.31 15.80 -21.05
CA ASN A 29 8.03 15.51 -21.68
C ASN A 29 8.32 14.60 -22.88
N GLU A 30 8.96 13.45 -22.64
CA GLU A 30 8.78 12.33 -23.54
C GLU A 30 7.33 11.88 -23.34
N THR A 31 6.57 11.81 -24.42
CA THR A 31 5.29 11.10 -24.42
C THR A 31 5.65 9.63 -24.20
N GLU A 32 5.83 9.24 -22.95
CA GLU A 32 6.27 7.91 -22.57
C GLU A 32 5.28 6.92 -23.18
N LYS A 33 5.77 6.12 -24.13
CA LYS A 33 4.93 5.13 -24.80
C LYS A 33 4.53 4.11 -23.73
N LEU A 34 3.25 4.13 -23.36
CA LEU A 34 2.70 3.16 -22.42
C LEU A 34 3.00 1.72 -22.91
N PRO A 35 3.42 0.81 -22.02
CA PRO A 35 3.67 -0.58 -22.35
C PRO A 35 2.47 -1.24 -23.03
N THR A 36 2.79 -2.14 -23.95
CA THR A 36 1.84 -3.06 -24.58
C THR A 36 1.88 -4.43 -23.92
N PHE A 37 0.87 -5.25 -24.19
CA PHE A 37 0.87 -6.63 -23.74
C PHE A 37 2.07 -7.41 -24.29
N GLY A 38 2.78 -8.10 -23.40
CA GLY A 38 4.01 -8.82 -23.69
C GLY A 38 5.29 -8.06 -23.37
N ASP A 39 5.22 -6.74 -23.17
CA ASP A 39 6.37 -5.95 -22.74
C ASP A 39 6.78 -6.30 -21.30
N SER A 40 8.09 -6.25 -21.03
CA SER A 40 8.64 -6.41 -19.69
C SER A 40 8.66 -5.06 -18.98
N VAL A 41 7.89 -4.95 -17.90
CA VAL A 41 7.79 -3.75 -17.07
C VAL A 41 8.69 -3.88 -15.84
N PRO A 42 9.59 -2.92 -15.57
CA PRO A 42 10.38 -2.91 -14.34
C PRO A 42 9.52 -2.51 -13.14
N ILE A 43 9.82 -3.11 -11.99
CA ILE A 43 9.22 -2.78 -10.69
C ILE A 43 10.35 -2.34 -9.79
N LEU A 44 10.21 -1.14 -9.23
CA LEU A 44 11.18 -0.57 -8.32
C LEU A 44 11.20 -1.34 -7.00
N GLY A 45 12.41 -1.57 -6.49
CA GLY A 45 12.66 -2.17 -5.19
C GLY A 45 12.59 -1.15 -4.07
N ALA A 46 13.08 -1.54 -2.89
CA ALA A 46 13.14 -0.68 -1.71
C ALA A 46 11.80 -0.05 -1.28
N MET A 47 10.68 -0.70 -1.62
CA MET A 47 9.32 -0.18 -1.43
C MET A 47 9.10 1.17 -2.12
N GLU A 48 9.85 1.45 -3.18
CA GLU A 48 9.54 2.57 -4.07
C GLU A 48 8.29 2.22 -4.89
N ARG A 49 7.46 3.24 -5.12
CA ARG A 49 6.21 3.07 -5.86
C ARG A 49 6.52 2.89 -7.34
N THR A 50 5.99 1.83 -7.93
CA THR A 50 5.86 1.69 -9.39
C THR A 50 4.40 1.93 -9.76
N ASP A 51 4.14 3.02 -10.48
CA ASP A 51 2.82 3.34 -11.05
C ASP A 51 2.89 3.06 -12.55
N GLN A 52 2.14 2.06 -13.02
CA GLN A 52 2.21 1.61 -14.40
C GLN A 52 0.83 1.56 -15.05
N ASP A 53 0.63 2.45 -16.01
CA ASP A 53 -0.52 2.41 -16.93
C ASP A 53 -0.18 1.61 -18.19
N PHE A 54 -1.15 0.88 -18.72
CA PHE A 54 -1.10 0.17 -20.00
C PHE A 54 -2.00 0.85 -21.03
N GLN A 55 -1.75 0.59 -22.31
CA GLN A 55 -2.49 1.25 -23.40
C GLN A 55 -4.00 0.98 -23.42
N ASP A 56 -4.44 -0.13 -22.85
CA ASP A 56 -5.85 -0.50 -22.76
C ASP A 56 -6.56 0.07 -21.53
N GLY A 57 -5.83 0.80 -20.67
CA GLY A 57 -6.33 1.41 -19.44
C GLY A 57 -6.17 0.55 -18.19
N LEU A 58 -5.59 -0.66 -18.28
CA LEU A 58 -5.13 -1.36 -17.07
C LEU A 58 -4.10 -0.49 -16.35
N ALA A 59 -4.27 -0.31 -15.04
CA ALA A 59 -3.29 0.37 -14.20
C ALA A 59 -2.85 -0.53 -13.04
N LEU A 60 -1.55 -0.52 -12.74
CA LEU A 60 -0.91 -1.26 -11.66
C LEU A 60 -0.16 -0.29 -10.73
N ASP A 61 -0.43 -0.38 -9.43
CA ASP A 61 0.27 0.40 -8.41
C ASP A 61 0.95 -0.56 -7.43
N LEU A 62 2.28 -0.56 -7.44
CA LEU A 62 3.09 -1.64 -6.89
C LEU A 62 4.17 -1.11 -5.94
N PHE A 63 4.42 -1.85 -4.87
CA PHE A 63 5.56 -1.65 -3.96
C PHE A 63 6.24 -2.99 -3.74
N SER A 64 7.55 -3.04 -3.99
CA SER A 64 8.32 -4.26 -3.86
C SER A 64 9.56 -4.03 -2.99
N PRO A 65 9.92 -4.96 -2.09
CA PRO A 65 11.19 -4.89 -1.38
C PRO A 65 12.41 -4.96 -2.30
N LYS A 66 12.26 -5.62 -3.46
CA LYS A 66 13.32 -5.90 -4.42
C LYS A 66 12.96 -5.41 -5.81
N ASN A 67 13.96 -5.06 -6.62
CA ASN A 67 13.76 -4.81 -8.03
C ASN A 67 13.24 -6.09 -8.70
N ARG A 68 12.14 -5.98 -9.44
CA ARG A 68 11.48 -7.08 -10.13
C ARG A 68 11.10 -6.67 -11.53
N THR A 69 10.62 -7.63 -12.31
CA THR A 69 9.91 -7.32 -13.55
C THR A 69 8.62 -8.09 -13.63
N LEU A 70 7.65 -7.54 -14.37
CA LEU A 70 6.42 -8.22 -14.73
C LEU A 70 6.19 -8.18 -16.24
N VAL A 71 5.35 -9.09 -16.70
CA VAL A 71 4.78 -9.09 -18.05
C VAL A 71 3.28 -9.28 -17.93
N VAL A 72 2.51 -8.46 -18.65
CA VAL A 72 1.06 -8.64 -18.79
C VAL A 72 0.76 -9.20 -20.16
N LYS A 73 -0.08 -10.22 -20.24
CA LYS A 73 -0.58 -10.80 -21.49
C LYS A 73 -2.10 -10.84 -21.49
N GLN A 74 -2.70 -10.86 -22.66
CA GLN A 74 -4.14 -11.10 -22.81
C GLN A 74 -4.39 -12.59 -23.06
N ASN A 75 -5.41 -13.12 -22.41
CA ASN A 75 -6.04 -14.37 -22.83
C ASN A 75 -7.40 -14.04 -23.44
N THR A 76 -7.52 -14.22 -24.76
CA THR A 76 -8.73 -13.95 -25.55
C THR A 76 -9.76 -15.08 -25.50
N SER A 77 -9.49 -16.13 -24.73
CA SER A 77 -10.41 -17.24 -24.46
C SER A 77 -10.40 -17.57 -22.97
N PRO A 78 -10.81 -16.62 -22.10
CA PRO A 78 -10.87 -16.84 -20.66
C PRO A 78 -11.92 -17.88 -20.30
N LEU A 79 -11.78 -18.48 -19.11
CA LEU A 79 -12.89 -19.24 -18.50
C LEU A 79 -14.13 -18.33 -18.43
N GLY A 80 -15.30 -18.87 -18.77
CA GLY A 80 -16.54 -18.08 -18.70
C GLY A 80 -16.87 -17.65 -17.27
N ALA A 81 -17.51 -16.49 -17.13
CA ALA A 81 -17.84 -15.86 -15.84
C ALA A 81 -18.99 -16.55 -15.06
N GLN A 82 -19.51 -17.69 -15.53
CA GLN A 82 -20.57 -18.44 -14.86
C GLN A 82 -20.09 -19.26 -13.65
N PHE A 83 -18.78 -19.57 -13.57
CA PHE A 83 -18.20 -20.35 -12.49
C PHE A 83 -17.45 -19.42 -11.54
N VAL A 84 -18.17 -18.86 -10.56
CA VAL A 84 -17.61 -17.94 -9.57
C VAL A 84 -17.74 -18.52 -8.16
N THR A 85 -16.67 -18.40 -7.37
CA THR A 85 -16.63 -18.77 -5.96
C THR A 85 -16.18 -17.57 -5.09
N GLY A 86 -16.31 -17.67 -3.77
CA GLY A 86 -15.89 -16.62 -2.83
C GLY A 86 -16.88 -15.46 -2.62
N THR A 87 -18.07 -15.55 -3.21
CA THR A 87 -19.13 -14.53 -3.13
C THR A 87 -20.48 -15.18 -2.83
N THR A 88 -21.38 -14.43 -2.20
CA THR A 88 -22.79 -14.78 -2.04
C THR A 88 -23.62 -13.94 -3.03
N GLY A 89 -24.09 -14.51 -4.13
CA GLY A 89 -24.95 -13.78 -5.07
C GLY A 89 -25.25 -14.52 -6.38
N GLU A 90 -26.04 -13.86 -7.23
CA GLU A 90 -26.46 -14.36 -8.54
C GLU A 90 -25.30 -14.53 -9.53
N GLN A 91 -25.61 -15.05 -10.72
CA GLN A 91 -24.65 -15.30 -11.80
C GLN A 91 -23.94 -14.01 -12.23
N PHE A 92 -22.64 -14.14 -12.44
CA PHE A 92 -21.78 -13.10 -12.99
C PHE A 92 -21.74 -13.17 -14.51
N VAL A 93 -21.47 -12.02 -15.12
CA VAL A 93 -21.18 -11.89 -16.55
C VAL A 93 -19.81 -11.27 -16.73
N ALA A 94 -19.08 -11.69 -17.77
CA ALA A 94 -17.83 -11.06 -18.14
C ALA A 94 -18.11 -9.67 -18.72
N LEU A 95 -17.29 -8.70 -18.33
CA LEU A 95 -17.37 -7.31 -18.79
C LEU A 95 -16.24 -6.96 -19.77
N SER A 96 -15.31 -7.89 -19.97
CA SER A 96 -14.23 -7.81 -20.95
C SER A 96 -14.23 -9.06 -21.85
N ASN A 97 -13.71 -8.92 -23.07
CA ASN A 97 -13.56 -10.01 -24.04
C ASN A 97 -12.26 -10.81 -23.87
N TYR A 98 -11.39 -10.40 -22.94
CA TYR A 98 -10.18 -11.10 -22.53
C TYR A 98 -9.98 -10.96 -21.02
N SER A 99 -9.13 -11.83 -20.48
CA SER A 99 -8.56 -11.69 -19.13
C SER A 99 -7.09 -11.26 -19.22
N TYR A 100 -6.59 -10.72 -18.11
CA TYR A 100 -5.21 -10.28 -17.92
C TYR A 100 -4.41 -11.38 -17.25
N ILE A 101 -3.40 -11.92 -17.91
CA ILE A 101 -2.40 -12.79 -17.30
C ILE A 101 -1.22 -11.92 -16.88
N ILE A 102 -1.05 -11.72 -15.58
CA ILE A 102 0.10 -11.01 -15.04
C ILE A 102 1.10 -12.05 -14.53
N ARG A 103 2.36 -11.90 -14.94
CA ARG A 103 3.45 -12.78 -14.53
C ARG A 103 4.68 -11.98 -14.11
N MET A 104 5.12 -12.23 -12.89
CA MET A 104 6.36 -11.75 -12.30
C MET A 104 7.54 -12.63 -12.76
N ASN A 105 8.75 -12.09 -12.70
CA ASN A 105 9.97 -12.85 -12.98
C ASN A 105 10.35 -13.84 -11.86
N GLU A 106 9.79 -13.66 -10.66
CA GLU A 106 9.96 -14.53 -9.49
C GLU A 106 8.69 -14.56 -8.63
N THR A 107 8.59 -15.52 -7.73
CA THR A 107 7.51 -15.54 -6.73
C THR A 107 7.61 -14.32 -5.80
N ALA A 108 6.55 -13.53 -5.77
CA ALA A 108 6.55 -12.19 -5.19
C ALA A 108 5.58 -12.07 -4.00
N ASN A 109 5.69 -12.97 -3.01
CA ASN A 109 4.77 -13.04 -1.86
C ASN A 109 4.87 -11.85 -0.89
N ASP A 110 5.84 -10.97 -1.06
CA ASP A 110 6.14 -9.78 -0.26
C ASP A 110 5.83 -8.47 -1.02
N LEU A 111 5.22 -8.57 -2.21
CA LEU A 111 4.74 -7.43 -3.00
C LEU A 111 3.53 -6.80 -2.31
N ILE A 112 3.32 -5.49 -2.50
CA ILE A 112 2.01 -4.87 -2.30
C ILE A 112 1.56 -4.40 -3.68
N ALA A 113 0.38 -4.84 -4.10
CA ALA A 113 -0.18 -4.44 -5.38
C ALA A 113 -1.65 -4.01 -5.28
N LYS A 114 -1.97 -3.03 -6.11
CA LYS A 114 -3.32 -2.64 -6.51
C LYS A 114 -3.42 -2.82 -8.03
N ILE A 115 -4.49 -3.46 -8.46
CA ILE A 115 -4.86 -3.61 -9.87
C ILE A 115 -6.13 -2.80 -10.13
N GLU A 116 -6.12 -2.02 -11.21
CA GLU A 116 -7.29 -1.29 -11.68
C GLU A 116 -7.61 -1.72 -13.10
N ILE A 117 -8.80 -2.26 -13.29
CA ILE A 117 -9.28 -2.69 -14.62
C ILE A 117 -10.39 -1.72 -15.06
N PRO A 118 -10.26 -1.13 -16.25
CA PRO A 118 -11.25 -0.20 -16.77
C PRO A 118 -12.51 -0.92 -17.22
N TYR A 119 -13.65 -0.23 -17.11
CA TYR A 119 -14.93 -0.68 -17.66
C TYR A 119 -15.55 0.37 -18.58
N ASP A 120 -16.38 -0.09 -19.51
CA ASP A 120 -17.19 0.77 -20.36
C ASP A 120 -18.58 1.02 -19.72
N PRO A 121 -18.88 2.23 -19.23
CA PRO A 121 -20.16 2.54 -18.59
C PRO A 121 -21.36 2.42 -19.55
N VAL A 122 -21.16 2.61 -20.86
CA VAL A 122 -22.20 2.41 -21.87
C VAL A 122 -22.52 0.93 -21.99
N MET A 123 -21.50 0.08 -22.05
CA MET A 123 -21.67 -1.37 -22.05
C MET A 123 -22.37 -1.84 -20.77
N LEU A 124 -21.94 -1.37 -19.59
CA LEU A 124 -22.58 -1.71 -18.31
C LEU A 124 -24.07 -1.40 -18.31
N THR A 125 -24.43 -0.19 -18.76
CA THR A 125 -25.82 0.25 -18.85
C THR A 125 -26.62 -0.62 -19.82
N MET A 126 -26.05 -0.94 -20.99
CA MET A 126 -26.68 -1.79 -22.01
C MET A 126 -26.99 -3.20 -21.48
N ILE A 127 -26.10 -3.78 -20.67
CA ILE A 127 -26.29 -5.12 -20.10
C ILE A 127 -26.99 -5.11 -18.74
N GLY A 128 -27.37 -3.94 -18.22
CA GLY A 128 -28.09 -3.78 -16.96
C GLY A 128 -27.25 -4.05 -15.70
N VAL A 129 -25.93 -3.86 -15.77
CA VAL A 129 -25.02 -3.94 -14.63
C VAL A 129 -24.75 -2.52 -14.12
N GLN A 130 -24.86 -2.30 -12.81
CA GLN A 130 -24.47 -1.03 -12.21
C GLN A 130 -22.94 -1.00 -12.03
N GLU A 131 -22.33 0.18 -12.16
CA GLU A 131 -20.90 0.40 -11.86
C GLU A 131 -20.53 -0.14 -10.48
N SER A 132 -21.38 0.10 -9.47
CA SER A 132 -21.18 -0.43 -8.12
C SER A 132 -21.44 -1.93 -7.99
N ASN A 133 -21.56 -2.69 -9.08
CA ASN A 133 -21.66 -4.14 -9.14
C ASN A 133 -20.61 -4.76 -10.07
N THR A 134 -19.50 -4.07 -10.31
CA THR A 134 -18.32 -4.62 -10.97
C THR A 134 -17.32 -5.18 -9.95
N TYR A 135 -16.60 -6.21 -10.36
CA TYR A 135 -15.60 -6.92 -9.57
C TYR A 135 -14.44 -7.34 -10.46
N VAL A 136 -13.23 -7.34 -9.91
CA VAL A 136 -12.13 -8.07 -10.52
C VAL A 136 -12.13 -9.46 -9.90
N ALA A 137 -12.10 -10.49 -10.74
CA ALA A 137 -12.06 -11.88 -10.30
C ALA A 137 -10.71 -12.51 -10.68
N THR A 138 -10.17 -13.35 -9.81
CA THR A 138 -8.89 -14.04 -10.00
C THR A 138 -9.14 -15.50 -10.34
N LEU A 139 -8.47 -16.04 -11.35
CA LEU A 139 -8.61 -17.45 -11.70
C LEU A 139 -8.11 -18.32 -10.55
N ALA A 140 -8.93 -19.27 -10.10
CA ALA A 140 -8.55 -20.22 -9.08
C ALA A 140 -7.33 -21.06 -9.53
N PRO A 141 -6.49 -21.56 -8.60
CA PRO A 141 -5.34 -22.38 -8.96
C PRO A 141 -5.68 -23.66 -9.74
N ASP A 142 -6.87 -24.22 -9.53
CA ASP A 142 -7.40 -25.37 -10.28
C ASP A 142 -7.88 -25.02 -11.69
N LYS A 143 -7.99 -23.71 -12.00
CA LYS A 143 -8.50 -23.13 -13.25
C LYS A 143 -9.95 -23.47 -13.56
N MET A 144 -10.72 -23.88 -12.55
CA MET A 144 -12.11 -24.33 -12.71
C MET A 144 -13.12 -23.26 -12.32
N SER A 145 -12.70 -22.20 -11.63
CA SER A 145 -13.57 -21.08 -11.25
C SER A 145 -12.81 -19.76 -11.16
N TRP A 146 -13.55 -18.68 -11.23
CA TRP A 146 -13.10 -17.36 -10.82
C TRP A 146 -13.39 -17.16 -9.34
N VAL A 147 -12.43 -16.61 -8.60
CA VAL A 147 -12.57 -16.26 -7.20
C VAL A 147 -12.77 -14.76 -7.09
N ILE A 148 -13.83 -14.33 -6.41
CA ILE A 148 -14.05 -12.94 -6.06
C ILE A 148 -13.84 -12.80 -4.56
N ASN A 149 -13.06 -11.80 -4.17
CA ASN A 149 -12.99 -11.37 -2.78
C ASN A 149 -13.73 -10.04 -2.62
N GLU A 150 -14.93 -10.09 -2.04
CA GLU A 150 -15.75 -8.89 -1.83
C GLU A 150 -15.16 -7.94 -0.76
N SER A 151 -14.25 -8.41 0.09
CA SER A 151 -13.67 -7.60 1.17
C SER A 151 -12.54 -6.66 0.72
N THR A 152 -11.89 -6.98 -0.40
CA THR A 152 -10.83 -6.15 -1.02
C THR A 152 -11.33 -5.33 -2.20
N ARG A 153 -12.65 -5.32 -2.41
CA ARG A 153 -13.33 -4.63 -3.50
C ARG A 153 -13.34 -3.12 -3.29
N ASN A 154 -13.01 -2.38 -4.35
CA ASN A 154 -13.29 -0.96 -4.42
C ASN A 154 -13.71 -0.55 -5.84
N VAL A 155 -14.73 0.30 -5.96
CA VAL A 155 -15.24 0.83 -7.24
C VAL A 155 -15.06 2.33 -7.27
N HIS A 156 -14.41 2.83 -8.31
CA HIS A 156 -14.15 4.25 -8.46
C HIS A 156 -14.94 4.82 -9.62
N ARG A 157 -16.07 5.43 -9.28
CA ARG A 157 -17.05 5.95 -10.25
C ARG A 157 -16.52 7.10 -11.09
N SER A 158 -15.64 7.95 -10.55
CA SER A 158 -15.08 9.09 -11.29
C SER A 158 -14.08 8.69 -12.38
N GLU A 159 -13.48 7.51 -12.31
CA GLU A 159 -12.43 7.05 -13.24
C GLU A 159 -12.87 5.81 -14.02
N ASN A 160 -14.13 5.36 -13.87
CA ASN A 160 -14.67 4.17 -14.53
C ASN A 160 -13.83 2.89 -14.36
N ASN A 161 -13.26 2.70 -13.17
CA ASN A 161 -12.37 1.56 -12.86
C ASN A 161 -12.90 0.69 -11.71
N THR A 162 -12.59 -0.61 -11.79
CA THR A 162 -12.80 -1.58 -10.70
C THR A 162 -11.47 -2.06 -10.17
N ARG A 163 -11.36 -2.19 -8.83
CA ARG A 163 -10.07 -2.41 -8.17
C ARG A 163 -10.06 -3.62 -7.26
N ILE A 164 -8.91 -4.27 -7.19
CA ILE A 164 -8.47 -5.06 -6.04
C ILE A 164 -7.23 -4.39 -5.46
N ILE A 165 -7.19 -4.32 -4.14
CA ILE A 165 -6.08 -3.76 -3.36
C ILE A 165 -5.50 -4.83 -2.44
N LYS A 166 -4.33 -4.55 -1.83
CA LYS A 166 -3.69 -5.39 -0.79
C LYS A 166 -3.21 -6.75 -1.28
N MET A 167 -2.84 -6.83 -2.55
CA MET A 167 -2.38 -8.09 -3.11
C MET A 167 -0.94 -8.33 -2.69
N THR A 168 -0.72 -9.43 -1.98
CA THR A 168 0.63 -9.84 -1.57
C THR A 168 1.38 -10.62 -2.64
N SER A 169 0.77 -10.80 -3.80
CA SER A 169 1.34 -11.37 -5.03
C SER A 169 0.43 -10.94 -6.18
N LEU A 170 1.01 -10.70 -7.35
CA LEU A 170 0.26 -10.30 -8.55
C LEU A 170 0.22 -11.39 -9.62
N ASP A 171 0.96 -12.49 -9.44
CA ASP A 171 0.92 -13.61 -10.38
C ASP A 171 -0.50 -14.20 -10.46
N GLY A 172 -1.07 -14.23 -11.65
CA GLY A 172 -2.41 -14.75 -11.83
C GLY A 172 -3.06 -14.37 -13.14
N GLU A 173 -4.31 -14.80 -13.29
CA GLU A 173 -5.18 -14.39 -14.37
C GLU A 173 -6.37 -13.64 -13.77
N TYR A 174 -6.70 -12.48 -14.32
CA TYR A 174 -7.71 -11.56 -13.80
C TYR A 174 -8.76 -11.23 -14.85
N LEU A 175 -10.03 -11.31 -14.48
CA LEU A 175 -11.15 -11.00 -15.35
C LEU A 175 -12.05 -9.94 -14.70
N LEU A 176 -12.46 -8.94 -15.47
CA LEU A 176 -13.49 -8.01 -15.04
C LEU A 176 -14.86 -8.66 -15.22
N VAL A 177 -15.61 -8.72 -14.13
CA VAL A 177 -16.95 -9.33 -14.09
C VAL A 177 -17.94 -8.40 -13.41
N GLY A 178 -19.22 -8.58 -13.71
CA GLY A 178 -20.30 -7.84 -13.08
C GLY A 178 -21.52 -8.71 -12.83
N ARG A 179 -22.39 -8.25 -11.93
CA ARG A 179 -23.70 -8.89 -11.68
C ARG A 179 -24.82 -7.85 -11.71
N LYS A 180 -26.02 -8.28 -12.05
CA LYS A 180 -27.20 -7.40 -12.16
C LYS A 180 -27.80 -7.04 -10.80
N THR A 181 -27.68 -7.92 -9.82
CA THR A 181 -28.21 -7.70 -8.47
C THR A 181 -27.55 -6.51 -7.81
N VAL A 182 -28.37 -5.60 -7.28
CA VAL A 182 -27.91 -4.44 -6.51
C VAL A 182 -27.25 -4.94 -5.23
N ASP A 183 -25.93 -4.80 -5.17
CA ASP A 183 -25.19 -4.92 -3.93
C ASP A 183 -24.89 -3.50 -3.42
N THR A 184 -25.46 -3.15 -2.28
CA THR A 184 -25.24 -1.85 -1.63
C THR A 184 -23.93 -1.77 -0.84
N SER A 185 -22.99 -2.71 -1.07
CA SER A 185 -21.69 -2.75 -0.40
C SER A 185 -20.90 -1.43 -0.48
N ASN A 186 -20.12 -1.18 0.56
CA ASN A 186 -19.47 0.09 0.87
C ASN A 186 -18.48 0.53 -0.23
N ILE A 187 -18.61 1.78 -0.66
CA ILE A 187 -17.59 2.48 -1.44
C ILE A 187 -16.56 3.00 -0.43
N PHE A 188 -15.36 2.44 -0.43
CA PHE A 188 -14.28 2.94 0.40
C PHE A 188 -13.56 4.07 -0.34
N VAL A 189 -13.53 5.27 0.24
CA VAL A 189 -12.68 6.34 -0.28
C VAL A 189 -11.24 5.99 0.11
N GLN A 190 -10.47 5.50 -0.86
CA GLN A 190 -9.07 5.14 -0.68
C GLN A 190 -8.20 6.40 -0.89
N TYR A 191 -7.25 6.64 0.02
CA TYR A 191 -6.33 7.78 -0.05
C TYR A 191 -4.89 7.31 -0.38
N GLY A 192 -4.28 7.91 -1.42
CA GLY A 192 -2.90 7.68 -1.96
C GLY A 192 -2.83 7.98 -3.47
N GLN A 193 -1.91 8.76 -4.10
CA GLN A 193 -0.46 8.96 -3.93
C GLN A 193 0.09 10.41 -4.29
N GLY A 194 0.86 11.17 -3.47
CA GLY A 194 1.38 12.55 -3.72
C GLY A 194 0.89 13.61 -2.70
N ALA A 195 0.75 14.89 -3.07
CA ALA A 195 -0.10 15.84 -2.32
C ALA A 195 -1.57 15.34 -2.14
N THR A 196 -1.89 14.25 -2.84
CA THR A 196 -3.08 13.40 -2.83
C THR A 196 -2.98 12.13 -1.93
N ARG A 197 -1.87 11.89 -1.19
CA ARG A 197 -1.72 10.86 -0.11
C ARG A 197 -2.26 11.27 1.23
N THR A 198 -2.49 12.56 1.35
CA THR A 198 -2.81 13.14 2.62
C THR A 198 -4.28 12.93 2.91
N VAL A 199 -4.55 12.09 3.89
CA VAL A 199 -5.88 11.98 4.48
C VAL A 199 -6.15 13.28 5.22
N ASN A 200 -7.19 14.00 4.82
CA ASN A 200 -7.67 15.16 5.55
C ASN A 200 -8.68 14.71 6.59
N VAL A 201 -8.30 14.74 7.85
CA VAL A 201 -9.21 14.55 8.98
C VAL A 201 -9.77 15.93 9.32
N THR A 202 -11.09 16.08 9.22
CA THR A 202 -11.78 17.38 9.33
C THR A 202 -11.84 17.93 10.77
N GLY A 203 -11.61 17.10 11.79
CA GLY A 203 -11.77 17.45 13.20
C GLY A 203 -13.25 17.50 13.64
N GLY A 204 -13.48 17.48 14.95
CA GLY A 204 -14.82 17.47 15.54
C GLY A 204 -15.38 16.08 15.85
N PRO A 205 -16.65 15.98 16.23
CA PRO A 205 -17.27 14.70 16.59
C PRO A 205 -17.42 13.79 15.35
N GLY A 206 -17.22 12.50 15.54
CA GLY A 206 -17.39 11.48 14.50
C GLY A 206 -16.08 10.83 14.08
N ILE A 207 -16.17 9.55 13.74
CA ILE A 207 -15.05 8.74 13.28
C ILE A 207 -14.91 8.90 11.77
N GLN A 208 -13.68 9.17 11.33
CA GLN A 208 -13.28 9.22 9.93
C GLN A 208 -12.41 8.01 9.62
N GLU A 209 -12.77 7.27 8.57
CA GLU A 209 -12.06 6.07 8.13
C GLU A 209 -11.13 6.41 6.97
N ALA A 210 -9.91 5.89 7.02
CA ALA A 210 -8.97 5.97 5.91
C ALA A 210 -8.28 4.62 5.69
N GLU A 211 -8.19 4.18 4.45
CA GLU A 211 -7.50 2.95 4.06
C GLU A 211 -6.44 3.22 2.99
N PHE A 212 -5.26 2.67 3.21
CA PHE A 212 -4.09 2.77 2.33
C PHE A 212 -3.98 1.55 1.40
N VAL A 213 -3.14 1.65 0.36
CA VAL A 213 -3.01 0.67 -0.75
C VAL A 213 -2.60 -0.73 -0.30
N ASP A 214 -1.80 -0.81 0.74
CA ASP A 214 -1.34 -2.02 1.40
C ASP A 214 -2.40 -2.61 2.35
N GLY A 215 -3.39 -1.79 2.70
CA GLY A 215 -4.56 -2.17 3.47
C GLY A 215 -4.56 -1.75 4.92
N LEU A 216 -3.53 -1.04 5.36
CA LEU A 216 -3.53 -0.34 6.64
C LEU A 216 -4.75 0.56 6.70
N ARG A 217 -5.55 0.41 7.76
CA ARG A 217 -6.75 1.23 7.98
C ARG A 217 -6.66 1.97 9.30
N PHE A 218 -7.09 3.22 9.28
CA PHE A 218 -7.26 4.06 10.46
C PHE A 218 -8.72 4.46 10.60
N SER A 219 -9.23 4.32 11.82
CA SER A 219 -10.48 4.93 12.27
C SER A 219 -10.08 6.05 13.22
N VAL A 220 -10.30 7.31 12.86
CA VAL A 220 -9.76 8.47 13.59
C VAL A 220 -10.88 9.43 13.98
N GLN A 221 -10.91 9.81 15.25
CA GLN A 221 -11.60 10.98 15.74
C GLN A 221 -10.58 11.95 16.32
N ALA A 222 -10.63 13.21 15.90
CA ALA A 222 -9.72 14.25 16.38
C ALA A 222 -10.52 15.51 16.73
N ASN A 223 -10.12 16.23 17.78
CA ASN A 223 -10.78 17.51 18.12
C ASN A 223 -10.48 18.62 17.10
N ASN A 224 -9.31 18.60 16.47
CA ASN A 224 -8.87 19.55 15.46
C ASN A 224 -8.64 18.87 14.12
N ALA A 225 -8.72 19.65 13.04
CA ALA A 225 -8.37 19.16 11.72
C ALA A 225 -6.88 18.78 11.67
N LEU A 226 -6.56 17.67 11.02
CA LEU A 226 -5.19 17.25 10.76
C LEU A 226 -5.07 16.60 9.40
N LYS A 227 -3.85 16.60 8.88
CA LYS A 227 -3.46 15.85 7.70
C LYS A 227 -2.65 14.65 8.13
N MET A 228 -2.90 13.48 7.56
CA MET A 228 -2.17 12.24 7.86
C MET A 228 -1.62 11.64 6.57
N ASN A 229 -0.33 11.27 6.58
CA ASN A 229 0.36 10.55 5.52
C ASN A 229 0.92 9.25 6.08
N VAL A 230 0.93 8.20 5.25
CA VAL A 230 1.61 6.94 5.54
C VAL A 230 2.49 6.58 4.37
N ASP A 231 3.78 6.41 4.65
CA ASP A 231 4.77 5.93 3.69
C ASP A 231 5.26 4.53 4.07
N LEU A 232 5.58 3.73 3.06
CA LEU A 232 6.25 2.44 3.22
C LEU A 232 7.74 2.65 3.07
N LYS A 233 8.51 2.32 4.12
CA LYS A 233 9.97 2.47 4.10
C LYS A 233 10.65 1.12 4.23
N GLN A 234 11.45 0.75 3.24
CA GLN A 234 12.25 -0.47 3.30
C GLN A 234 13.35 -0.38 4.35
N GLY A 235 13.66 -1.53 4.94
CA GLY A 235 14.83 -1.73 5.77
C GLY A 235 14.47 -1.60 7.24
N ILE A 236 14.53 -2.72 7.95
CA ILE A 236 14.45 -2.77 9.40
C ILE A 236 15.77 -3.35 9.87
N ASP A 237 16.54 -2.54 10.59
CA ASP A 237 17.79 -3.01 11.20
C ASP A 237 17.46 -4.02 12.31
N PRO A 238 17.97 -5.26 12.25
CA PRO A 238 17.80 -6.23 13.32
C PRO A 238 18.31 -5.75 14.68
N ALA A 239 19.29 -4.85 14.72
CA ALA A 239 19.78 -4.24 15.97
C ALA A 239 18.72 -3.35 16.66
N ASN A 240 17.74 -2.85 15.89
CA ASN A 240 16.63 -2.06 16.38
C ASN A 240 15.44 -2.93 16.79
N LEU A 241 15.56 -4.26 16.77
CA LEU A 241 14.51 -5.17 17.20
C LEU A 241 14.72 -5.59 18.67
N PRO A 242 13.65 -5.82 19.43
CA PRO A 242 13.73 -6.53 20.71
C PRO A 242 14.41 -7.90 20.55
N GLY A 243 15.21 -8.30 21.54
CA GLY A 243 15.89 -9.59 21.52
C GLY A 243 14.90 -10.76 21.40
N GLY A 244 15.24 -11.76 20.58
CA GLY A 244 14.38 -12.93 20.33
C GLY A 244 13.15 -12.63 19.46
N THR A 245 13.19 -11.53 18.69
CA THR A 245 12.13 -11.17 17.74
C THR A 245 12.69 -10.96 16.34
N GLN A 246 11.82 -11.09 15.34
CA GLN A 246 12.10 -10.73 13.96
C GLN A 246 10.92 -9.94 13.40
N SER A 247 11.15 -9.08 12.41
CA SER A 247 10.04 -8.43 11.70
C SER A 247 9.39 -9.39 10.71
N LEU A 248 8.05 -9.36 10.60
CA LEU A 248 7.32 -10.09 9.57
C LEU A 248 7.61 -9.53 8.18
N ASN A 249 7.61 -8.20 8.06
CA ASN A 249 7.85 -7.49 6.81
C ASN A 249 9.29 -6.97 6.75
N SER A 250 9.81 -6.74 5.55
CA SER A 250 11.10 -6.06 5.35
C SER A 250 11.01 -4.53 5.39
N TYR A 251 9.80 -4.00 5.59
CA TYR A 251 9.48 -2.58 5.58
C TYR A 251 8.70 -2.19 6.84
N MET A 252 8.67 -0.90 7.11
CA MET A 252 7.87 -0.28 8.16
C MET A 252 6.87 0.72 7.57
N TRP A 253 5.77 0.94 8.28
CA TRP A 253 4.88 2.08 8.03
C TRP A 253 5.40 3.30 8.76
N VAL A 254 5.59 4.39 8.05
CA VAL A 254 5.96 5.69 8.61
C VAL A 254 4.74 6.59 8.56
N VAL A 255 4.14 6.82 9.71
CA VAL A 255 2.95 7.66 9.87
C VAL A 255 3.39 9.04 10.31
N ASN A 256 2.96 10.07 9.58
CA ASN A 256 3.20 11.47 9.90
C ASN A 256 1.90 12.27 9.80
N THR A 257 1.69 13.16 10.76
CA THR A 257 0.53 14.04 10.85
C THR A 257 0.94 15.50 10.96
N THR A 258 0.05 16.41 10.57
CA THR A 258 0.20 17.86 10.81
C THR A 258 -0.47 18.30 12.10
N SER A 259 -0.59 17.42 13.08
CA SER A 259 -1.31 17.73 14.32
C SER A 259 -0.60 18.83 15.12
N GLU A 260 -1.37 19.82 15.56
CA GLU A 260 -0.84 20.89 16.42
C GLU A 260 -0.81 20.44 17.89
N PRO A 261 0.08 21.01 18.74
CA PRO A 261 0.06 20.76 20.18
C PRO A 261 -1.33 20.97 20.79
N GLY A 262 -1.82 20.00 21.57
CA GLY A 262 -3.17 20.03 22.15
C GLY A 262 -4.26 19.41 21.27
N THR A 263 -3.89 18.87 20.10
CA THR A 263 -4.79 18.00 19.33
C THR A 263 -4.95 16.67 20.09
N ASN A 264 -6.17 16.39 20.51
CA ASN A 264 -6.57 15.10 21.08
C ASN A 264 -7.03 14.21 19.94
N VAL A 265 -6.37 13.08 19.79
CA VAL A 265 -6.74 12.03 18.83
C VAL A 265 -7.20 10.80 19.61
N GLU A 266 -8.26 10.18 19.12
CA GLU A 266 -8.66 8.83 19.48
C GLU A 266 -8.72 8.03 18.18
N ALA A 267 -7.90 7.00 18.09
CA ALA A 267 -7.78 6.23 16.87
C ALA A 267 -7.76 4.72 17.10
N GLN A 268 -8.17 3.99 16.08
CA GLN A 268 -7.92 2.57 15.91
C GLN A 268 -7.10 2.36 14.65
N ILE A 269 -6.14 1.44 14.71
CA ILE A 269 -5.42 0.96 13.53
C ILE A 269 -5.79 -0.50 13.29
N LEU A 270 -6.06 -0.84 12.04
CA LEU A 270 -6.12 -2.21 11.55
C LEU A 270 -4.93 -2.47 10.63
N VAL A 271 -3.94 -3.18 11.15
CA VAL A 271 -2.70 -3.51 10.42
C VAL A 271 -2.87 -4.82 9.66
N PRO A 272 -2.78 -4.84 8.32
CA PRO A 272 -2.84 -6.07 7.55
C PRO A 272 -1.58 -6.91 7.78
N PHE A 273 -1.72 -8.23 7.80
CA PHE A 273 -0.57 -9.13 7.82
C PHE A 273 -0.70 -10.21 6.75
N ASN A 274 0.46 -10.65 6.25
CA ASN A 274 0.52 -11.69 5.25
C ASN A 274 0.79 -13.05 5.88
N ARG A 275 -0.24 -13.91 5.91
CA ARG A 275 -0.12 -15.27 6.45
C ARG A 275 0.91 -16.12 5.69
N ASN A 276 1.07 -15.95 4.37
CA ASN A 276 2.05 -16.73 3.60
C ASN A 276 3.49 -16.36 4.00
N MET A 277 3.77 -15.07 4.26
CA MET A 277 5.06 -14.64 4.80
C MET A 277 5.30 -15.20 6.20
N LEU A 278 4.27 -15.18 7.06
CA LEU A 278 4.37 -15.73 8.41
C LEU A 278 4.67 -17.23 8.38
N VAL A 279 3.97 -18.00 7.55
CA VAL A 279 4.21 -19.45 7.36
C VAL A 279 5.61 -19.72 6.82
N ALA A 280 6.09 -18.91 5.87
CA ALA A 280 7.43 -19.05 5.29
C ALA A 280 8.54 -18.85 6.32
N LEU A 281 8.34 -17.98 7.32
CA LEU A 281 9.28 -17.71 8.40
C LEU A 281 9.31 -18.81 9.47
N LYS A 282 8.36 -19.76 9.43
CA LYS A 282 8.27 -20.91 10.35
C LYS A 282 8.51 -20.54 11.82
N PRO A 283 7.79 -19.54 12.36
CA PRO A 283 7.96 -19.16 13.75
C PRO A 283 7.59 -20.30 14.68
N ASP A 284 8.29 -20.37 15.81
CA ASP A 284 7.83 -21.17 16.94
C ASP A 284 6.49 -20.57 17.40
N GLY A 285 5.43 -21.37 17.45
CA GLY A 285 4.09 -20.94 17.86
C GLY A 285 2.99 -21.76 17.19
N SER A 286 1.76 -21.62 17.69
CA SER A 286 0.62 -22.41 17.22
C SER A 286 -0.36 -21.63 16.33
N SER A 287 -0.33 -20.29 16.40
CA SER A 287 -1.21 -19.42 15.60
C SER A 287 -0.66 -17.99 15.46
N PRO A 288 -1.05 -17.23 14.41
CA PRO A 288 -0.76 -15.81 14.29
C PRO A 288 -1.07 -15.00 15.56
N SER A 289 -2.21 -15.27 16.23
CA SER A 289 -2.58 -14.60 17.48
C SER A 289 -1.55 -14.73 18.62
N THR A 290 -0.75 -15.80 18.62
CA THR A 290 0.28 -16.05 19.64
C THR A 290 1.66 -15.53 19.26
N MET A 291 1.87 -15.23 17.98
CA MET A 291 3.17 -14.89 17.39
C MET A 291 3.31 -13.42 17.05
N LEU A 292 2.21 -12.77 16.64
CA LEU A 292 2.26 -11.42 16.08
C LEU A 292 2.06 -10.36 17.15
N THR A 293 2.82 -9.28 17.05
CA THR A 293 2.71 -8.11 17.93
C THR A 293 3.11 -6.87 17.15
N ILE A 294 2.30 -5.81 17.17
CA ILE A 294 2.69 -4.52 16.62
C ILE A 294 3.76 -3.90 17.52
N ALA A 295 4.80 -3.33 16.93
CA ALA A 295 5.77 -2.52 17.64
C ALA A 295 5.87 -1.13 17.01
N LYS A 296 6.15 -0.14 17.87
CA LYS A 296 6.19 1.28 17.51
C LYS A 296 7.50 1.91 17.96
N ARG A 297 7.98 2.90 17.20
CA ARG A 297 8.96 3.91 17.65
C ARG A 297 8.60 5.28 17.09
N GLU A 298 9.35 6.30 17.50
CA GLU A 298 9.14 7.68 17.02
C GLU A 298 9.30 7.81 15.49
N ALA A 299 8.53 8.71 14.87
CA ALA A 299 8.41 8.83 13.41
C ALA A 299 9.74 9.06 12.69
N ASN A 300 10.68 9.75 13.34
CA ASN A 300 12.00 10.09 12.79
C ASN A 300 13.15 9.29 13.41
N ALA A 301 12.86 8.26 14.21
CA ALA A 301 13.90 7.44 14.81
C ALA A 301 14.67 6.65 13.74
N THR A 302 15.99 6.69 13.80
CA THR A 302 16.89 5.87 12.98
C THR A 302 17.40 4.67 13.76
N ASP A 303 17.88 4.90 14.98
CA ASP A 303 18.66 3.93 15.77
C ASP A 303 18.00 3.54 17.10
N GLN A 304 16.74 3.93 17.29
CA GLN A 304 15.97 3.51 18.47
C GLN A 304 15.35 2.14 18.21
N GLN A 305 15.36 1.32 19.25
CA GLN A 305 14.68 0.03 19.25
C GLN A 305 13.17 0.23 19.12
N PHE A 306 12.52 -0.63 18.33
CA PHE A 306 11.07 -0.74 18.30
C PHE A 306 10.55 -1.29 19.62
N VAL A 307 9.55 -0.62 20.19
CA VAL A 307 8.93 -1.04 21.45
C VAL A 307 7.65 -1.82 21.12
N PRO A 308 7.55 -3.11 21.52
CA PRO A 308 6.32 -3.87 21.36
C PRO A 308 5.17 -3.20 22.09
N ILE A 309 4.05 -3.06 21.42
CA ILE A 309 2.80 -2.66 22.06
C ILE A 309 2.30 -3.84 22.88
N ASN A 310 1.75 -3.56 24.07
CA ASN A 310 1.23 -4.62 24.94
C ASN A 310 0.24 -5.51 24.16
N ARG A 311 0.37 -6.82 24.30
CA ARG A 311 -0.52 -7.80 23.67
C ARG A 311 -1.96 -7.65 24.13
N ASP A 312 -2.19 -7.23 25.37
CA ASP A 312 -3.55 -6.99 25.89
C ASP A 312 -4.23 -5.76 25.25
N MET A 313 -3.45 -4.92 24.58
CA MET A 313 -3.94 -3.74 23.87
C MET A 313 -4.11 -4.00 22.37
N GLN A 314 -4.00 -5.23 21.89
CA GLN A 314 -4.19 -5.55 20.48
C GLN A 314 -4.88 -6.90 20.28
N PHE A 315 -5.52 -7.07 19.12
CA PHE A 315 -6.27 -8.27 18.79
C PHE A 315 -5.91 -8.74 17.39
N VAL A 316 -5.38 -9.95 17.27
CA VAL A 316 -5.17 -10.57 15.95
C VAL A 316 -6.48 -11.22 15.52
N ARG A 317 -7.01 -10.75 14.39
CA ARG A 317 -8.17 -11.32 13.72
C ARG A 317 -7.69 -12.18 12.56
N GLU A 318 -8.19 -13.41 12.53
CA GLU A 318 -7.89 -14.39 11.52
C GLU A 318 -9.21 -14.74 10.82
N LEU A 319 -9.30 -14.42 9.53
CA LEU A 319 -10.49 -14.61 8.68
C LEU A 319 -11.70 -13.69 9.04
N PRO A 320 -12.47 -13.20 8.04
CA PRO A 320 -12.17 -13.27 6.60
C PRO A 320 -10.97 -12.39 6.20
N GLU A 321 -10.45 -11.57 7.11
CA GLU A 321 -9.30 -10.69 6.87
C GLU A 321 -8.22 -10.91 7.93
N ASP A 322 -6.98 -11.07 7.48
CA ASP A 322 -5.81 -11.23 8.32
C ASP A 322 -5.32 -9.84 8.79
N ARG A 323 -5.74 -9.43 9.99
CA ARG A 323 -5.39 -8.12 10.55
C ARG A 323 -5.04 -8.17 12.04
N ILE A 324 -4.21 -7.24 12.47
CA ILE A 324 -3.99 -6.91 13.88
C ILE A 324 -4.71 -5.60 14.17
N GLN A 325 -5.68 -5.65 15.07
CA GLN A 325 -6.42 -4.48 15.55
C GLN A 325 -5.73 -3.88 16.76
N LEU A 326 -5.44 -2.59 16.70
CA LEU A 326 -4.87 -1.79 17.78
C LEU A 326 -5.85 -0.65 18.11
N PRO A 327 -6.71 -0.82 19.13
CA PRO A 327 -7.63 0.24 19.57
C PRO A 327 -6.93 1.32 20.41
N ALA A 328 -7.65 2.42 20.63
CA ALA A 328 -7.35 3.44 21.64
C ALA A 328 -5.98 4.11 21.51
N LEU A 329 -5.52 4.36 20.28
CA LEU A 329 -4.33 5.17 20.02
C LEU A 329 -4.61 6.65 20.22
N THR A 330 -3.76 7.29 21.00
CA THR A 330 -3.80 8.75 21.24
C THR A 330 -2.76 9.52 20.44
N GLN A 331 -1.83 8.82 19.78
CA GLN A 331 -0.78 9.40 18.94
C GLN A 331 -0.61 8.55 17.67
N LEU A 332 -0.91 9.16 16.53
CA LEU A 332 -0.80 8.52 15.21
C LEU A 332 0.65 8.45 14.72
N ASP A 333 1.41 9.52 14.94
CA ASP A 333 2.80 9.63 14.46
C ASP A 333 3.67 8.50 14.99
N GLY A 334 4.50 7.94 14.12
CA GLY A 334 5.42 6.89 14.49
C GLY A 334 5.82 6.01 13.32
N GLN A 335 6.80 5.16 13.58
CA GLN A 335 7.14 4.05 12.72
C GLN A 335 6.56 2.77 13.31
N TYR A 336 5.84 2.00 12.52
CA TYR A 336 5.16 0.78 12.94
C TYR A 336 5.69 -0.43 12.16
N ILE A 337 5.84 -1.55 12.86
CA ILE A 337 6.19 -2.85 12.29
C ILE A 337 5.35 -3.95 12.93
N ILE A 338 5.30 -5.11 12.28
CA ILE A 338 4.79 -6.36 12.89
C ILE A 338 5.99 -7.19 13.32
N LEU A 339 6.11 -7.43 14.62
CA LEU A 339 7.05 -8.38 15.17
C LEU A 339 6.44 -9.79 15.19
N ILE A 340 7.29 -10.74 14.87
CA ILE A 340 7.13 -12.14 15.19
C ILE A 340 7.91 -12.38 16.49
N THR A 341 7.19 -12.83 17.49
CA THR A 341 7.67 -13.02 18.86
C THR A 341 7.59 -14.50 19.18
N GLU A 342 8.67 -15.06 19.75
CA GLU A 342 8.63 -16.44 20.21
C GLU A 342 7.60 -16.57 21.36
N PRO A 343 6.82 -17.66 21.43
CA PRO A 343 5.76 -17.88 22.41
C PRO A 343 6.26 -17.92 23.86
N ASN A 344 7.57 -17.87 24.12
CA ASN A 344 8.16 -18.03 25.46
C ASN A 344 9.27 -17.01 25.83
N ALA A 345 9.42 -15.89 25.12
CA ALA A 345 10.45 -14.90 25.49
C ALA A 345 10.23 -14.26 26.88
N TYR A 346 8.99 -14.23 27.37
CA TYR A 346 8.65 -13.69 28.70
C TYR A 346 8.59 -14.74 29.82
N ALA A 347 8.35 -16.02 29.50
CA ALA A 347 8.25 -17.08 30.52
C ALA A 347 9.61 -17.60 31.02
N ARG A 348 10.71 -17.36 30.29
CA ARG A 348 12.06 -17.82 30.70
C ARG A 348 12.79 -16.88 31.66
N ARG A 349 12.27 -15.68 31.96
CA ARG A 349 12.93 -14.79 32.93
C ARG A 349 12.69 -15.19 34.40
N ASP A 350 11.72 -16.05 34.67
CA ASP A 350 11.33 -16.41 36.05
C ASP A 350 11.93 -17.75 36.54
N ILE A 351 12.90 -18.33 35.83
CA ILE A 351 13.51 -19.63 36.19
C ILE A 351 14.94 -19.47 36.75
N TYR A 352 15.49 -18.24 36.78
CA TYR A 352 16.79 -17.95 37.38
C TYR A 352 16.79 -16.65 38.21
N SER A 353 15.82 -16.53 39.12
CA SER A 353 15.86 -15.53 40.20
C SER A 353 15.79 -16.22 41.56
#